data_AF-A0A3C1SF51-F1
#
_entry.id   AF-A0A3C1SF51-F1
#
_cell.length_a   1.000
_cell.length_b   1.000
_cell.length_c   1.000
_cell.angle_alpha   90.00
_cell.angle_beta   90.00
_cell.angle_gamma   90.00
#
_symmetry.space_group_name_H-M   'P 1'
#
loop_
_entity.id
_entity.type
_entity.pdbx_description
1 polymer ?
#
loop_
_entity_poly.entity_id
_entity_poly.type
_entity_poly.pdbx_seq_one_letter_code
_entity_poly.pdbx_strand_id
1 'polypeptide(L)'
;MKQKLVVAITGASGVIYGIRLLKAILSMPISVYLVISAAGRQVLTHETGYDGADIKEFLHLQGIVFHKDARLNAYSPDDLFAPPASGSFRHDGMVIAPCSMKTLG
;
A
#
# COMPACT_ATOMS: atom_id res chain seq x y z
N MET A 1 20.14 4.69 7.39
CA MET A 1 19.00 5.27 6.67
C MET A 1 17.80 4.34 6.83
N LYS A 2 16.57 4.85 7.02
CA LYS A 2 15.37 3.99 7.03
C LYS A 2 15.07 3.55 5.61
N GLN A 3 14.84 2.24 5.41
CA GLN A 3 14.45 1.70 4.11
C GLN A 3 13.11 2.28 3.68
N LYS A 4 12.92 2.48 2.37
CA LYS A 4 11.70 3.01 1.75
C LYS A 4 11.20 2.02 0.70
N LEU A 5 9.95 1.60 0.84
CA LEU A 5 9.30 0.71 -0.13
C LEU A 5 8.04 1.37 -0.68
N VAL A 6 7.89 1.31 -2.00
CA VAL A 6 6.64 1.66 -2.67
C VAL A 6 5.79 0.41 -2.75
N VAL A 7 4.54 0.48 -2.30
CA VAL A 7 3.61 -0.64 -2.35
C VAL A 7 2.36 -0.17 -3.08
N ALA A 8 1.96 -0.90 -4.11
CA ALA A 8 0.71 -0.63 -4.83
C ALA A 8 -0.27 -1.80 -4.71
N ILE A 9 -1.54 -1.47 -4.52
CA ILE A 9 -2.66 -2.43 -4.53
C ILE A 9 -3.57 -2.07 -5.71
N THR A 10 -3.77 -3.01 -6.62
CA THR A 10 -4.57 -2.79 -7.83
C THR A 10 -5.81 -3.69 -7.89
N GLY A 11 -6.70 -3.45 -8.85
CA GLY A 11 -7.98 -4.15 -9.00
C GLY A 11 -7.86 -5.57 -9.56
N ALA A 12 -7.12 -6.44 -8.86
CA ALA A 12 -7.12 -7.87 -9.05
C ALA A 12 -7.54 -8.56 -7.75
N SER A 13 -8.08 -9.78 -7.84
CA SER A 13 -8.45 -10.56 -6.66
C SER A 13 -7.22 -10.91 -5.82
N GLY A 14 -7.43 -11.16 -4.52
CA GLY A 14 -6.36 -11.52 -3.61
C GLY A 14 -5.75 -10.31 -2.90
N VAL A 15 -6.56 -9.31 -2.54
CA VAL A 15 -6.10 -8.13 -1.79
C VAL A 15 -5.51 -8.51 -0.43
N ILE A 16 -5.87 -9.69 0.08
CA ILE A 16 -5.26 -10.27 1.28
C ILE A 16 -3.74 -10.39 1.16
N TYR A 17 -3.18 -10.63 -0.03
CA TYR A 17 -1.73 -10.66 -0.22
C TYR A 17 -1.10 -9.29 0.00
N GLY A 18 -1.74 -8.22 -0.48
CA GLY A 18 -1.32 -6.84 -0.21
C GLY A 18 -1.37 -6.50 1.28
N ILE A 19 -2.46 -6.88 1.97
CA ILE A 19 -2.61 -6.66 3.42
C ILE A 19 -1.55 -7.42 4.21
N ARG A 20 -1.30 -8.70 3.87
CA ARG A 20 -0.28 -9.53 4.54
C ARG A 20 1.14 -9.04 4.27
N LEU A 21 1.41 -8.55 3.06
CA LEU A 21 2.66 -7.88 2.73
C LEU A 21 2.86 -6.63 3.58
N LEU A 22 1.84 -5.77 3.68
CA LEU A 22 1.86 -4.59 4.53
C LEU A 22 2.08 -4.97 6.01
N LYS A 23 1.44 -6.04 6.49
CA LYS A 23 1.67 -6.55 7.85
C LYS A 23 3.14 -6.92 8.09
N ALA A 24 3.75 -7.64 7.16
CA ALA A 24 5.15 -8.03 7.26
C ALA A 24 6.08 -6.80 7.24
N ILE A 25 5.91 -5.91 6.25
CA ILE A 25 6.78 -4.74 6.07
C ILE A 25 6.63 -3.74 7.23
N LEU A 26 5.41 -3.44 7.65
CA LEU A 26 5.15 -2.43 8.70
C LEU A 26 5.56 -2.91 10.10
N SER A 27 5.84 -4.21 10.28
CA SER A 27 6.46 -4.75 11.49
C SER A 27 7.97 -4.49 11.60
N MET A 28 8.56 -3.86 10.57
CA MET A 28 9.97 -3.49 10.48
C MET A 28 10.12 -1.96 10.46
N PRO A 29 11.31 -1.39 10.72
CA PRO A 29 11.55 0.07 10.70
C PRO A 29 11.60 0.67 9.27
N ILE A 30 10.59 0.36 8.44
CA ILE A 30 10.50 0.71 7.02
C ILE A 30 9.46 1.82 6.81
N SER A 31 9.74 2.74 5.89
CA SER A 31 8.77 3.73 5.41
C SER A 31 8.06 3.21 4.15
N VAL A 32 6.77 2.96 4.25
CA VAL A 32 5.91 2.50 3.16
C VAL A 32 5.24 3.68 2.48
N TYR A 33 5.29 3.70 1.16
CA TYR A 33 4.60 4.64 0.28
C TYR A 33 3.52 3.86 -0.46
N LEU A 34 2.30 3.87 0.08
CA LEU A 34 1.18 3.05 -0.36
C LEU A 34 0.35 3.80 -1.41
N VAL A 35 0.07 3.13 -2.52
CA VAL A 35 -0.85 3.61 -3.56
C VAL A 35 -1.93 2.54 -3.76
N ILE A 36 -3.21 2.94 -3.74
CA ILE A 36 -4.32 2.02 -4.02
C ILE A 36 -5.14 2.60 -5.15
N SER A 37 -5.21 1.89 -6.28
CA SER A 37 -6.06 2.30 -7.41
C SER A 37 -7.54 2.30 -7.03
N ALA A 38 -8.38 3.03 -7.77
CA ALA A 38 -9.84 3.01 -7.55
C ALA A 38 -10.42 1.59 -7.60
N ALA A 39 -10.03 0.80 -8.61
CA ALA A 39 -10.43 -0.61 -8.72
C ALA A 39 -9.88 -1.46 -7.56
N GLY A 40 -8.65 -1.20 -7.11
CA GLY A 40 -8.08 -1.86 -5.93
C GLY A 40 -8.87 -1.60 -4.65
N ARG A 41 -9.38 -0.37 -4.46
CA ARG A 41 -10.27 -0.04 -3.33
C ARG A 41 -11.59 -0.80 -3.42
N GLN A 42 -12.17 -0.93 -4.62
CA GLN A 42 -13.41 -1.70 -4.81
C GLN A 42 -13.22 -3.19 -4.45
N VAL A 43 -12.12 -3.80 -4.87
CA VAL A 43 -11.82 -5.19 -4.50
C VAL A 43 -11.54 -5.31 -3.00
N LEU A 44 -10.84 -4.34 -2.40
CA LEU A 44 -10.61 -4.28 -0.96
C LEU A 44 -11.93 -4.24 -0.18
N THR A 45 -12.87 -3.39 -0.60
CA THR A 45 -14.23 -3.35 -0.03
C THR A 45 -14.93 -4.69 -0.15
N HIS A 46 -14.90 -5.30 -1.33
CA HIS A 46 -15.61 -6.56 -1.59
C HIS A 46 -15.01 -7.76 -0.83
N GLU A 47 -13.68 -7.88 -0.76
CA GLU A 47 -13.02 -9.05 -0.18
C GLU A 47 -12.80 -8.93 1.34
N THR A 48 -12.75 -7.72 1.90
CA THR A 48 -12.39 -7.52 3.32
C THR A 48 -13.37 -6.65 4.11
N GLY A 49 -14.43 -6.16 3.48
CA GLY A 49 -15.38 -5.24 4.11
C GLY A 49 -14.81 -3.85 4.39
N TYR A 50 -13.74 -3.44 3.69
CA TYR A 50 -13.21 -2.08 3.80
C TYR A 50 -14.26 -1.06 3.36
N ASP A 51 -14.60 -0.12 4.23
CA ASP A 51 -15.70 0.84 4.06
C ASP A 51 -15.26 2.20 3.51
N GLY A 52 -13.97 2.38 3.22
CA GLY A 52 -13.42 3.66 2.79
C GLY A 52 -12.86 4.52 3.92
N ALA A 53 -12.85 4.02 5.16
CA ALA A 53 -12.16 4.67 6.29
C ALA A 53 -10.67 4.93 6.00
N ASP A 54 -10.01 5.66 6.89
CA ASP A 54 -8.57 5.87 6.80
C ASP A 54 -7.83 4.52 6.70
N ILE A 55 -6.91 4.40 5.74
CA ILE A 55 -6.27 3.11 5.46
C ILE A 55 -5.43 2.62 6.64
N LYS A 56 -4.86 3.53 7.44
CA LYS A 56 -4.08 3.16 8.62
C LYS A 56 -4.98 2.60 9.71
N GLU A 57 -6.15 3.22 9.91
CA GLU A 57 -7.18 2.70 10.83
C GLU A 57 -7.64 1.31 10.40
N PHE A 58 -7.97 1.13 9.11
CA PHE A 58 -8.32 -0.19 8.57
C PHE A 58 -7.23 -1.24 8.84
N LEU A 59 -5.96 -0.93 8.58
CA LEU A 59 -4.86 -1.87 8.83
C LEU A 59 -4.73 -2.22 10.33
N HIS A 60 -4.96 -1.28 11.25
CA HIS A 60 -5.01 -1.58 12.68
C HIS A 60 -6.18 -2.49 13.04
N LEU A 61 -7.37 -2.28 12.45
CA LEU A 61 -8.54 -3.17 12.63
C LEU A 61 -8.26 -4.59 12.12
N GLN A 62 -7.41 -4.72 11.09
CA GLN A 62 -6.89 -6.02 10.62
C GLN A 62 -5.80 -6.63 11.53
N GLY A 63 -5.57 -6.04 12.71
CA GLY A 63 -4.60 -6.53 13.70
C GLY A 63 -3.15 -6.34 13.28
N ILE A 64 -2.85 -5.34 12.47
CA ILE A 64 -1.48 -5.01 12.06
C ILE A 64 -0.90 -4.03 13.08
N VAL A 65 0.19 -4.43 13.73
CA VAL A 65 0.93 -3.58 14.67
C VAL A 65 2.17 -3.05 13.99
N PHE A 66 2.32 -1.73 13.96
CA PHE A 66 3.44 -1.09 13.28
C PHE A 66 4.64 -1.06 14.22
N HIS A 67 5.82 -1.32 13.69
CA HIS A 67 7.05 -1.01 14.39
C HIS A 67 7.07 0.49 14.72
N LYS A 68 7.59 0.88 15.90
CA LYS A 68 7.65 2.29 16.36
C LYS A 68 8.28 3.25 15.33
N ASP A 69 9.21 2.71 14.56
CA ASP A 69 9.96 3.43 13.52
C ASP A 69 9.39 3.28 12.11
N ALA A 70 8.36 2.47 11.90
CA ALA A 70 7.67 2.36 10.62
C ALA A 70 6.88 3.63 10.31
N ARG A 71 6.71 3.92 9.03
CA ARG A 71 5.84 5.01 8.54
C ARG A 71 4.98 4.47 7.42
N LEU A 72 3.71 4.86 7.38
CA LEU A 72 2.81 4.57 6.28
C LEU A 72 2.36 5.91 5.70
N ASN A 73 2.69 6.15 4.44
CA ASN A 73 2.30 7.33 3.69
C ASN A 73 1.43 6.85 2.53
N ALA A 74 0.13 7.12 2.58
CA ALA A 74 -0.82 6.69 1.57
C ALA A 74 -1.12 7.84 0.60
N TYR A 75 -1.10 7.56 -0.70
CA TYR A 75 -1.32 8.54 -1.75
C TYR A 75 -2.42 8.09 -2.71
N SER A 76 -3.08 9.08 -3.33
CA SER A 76 -3.93 8.83 -4.50
C SER A 76 -3.04 8.44 -5.70
N PRO A 77 -3.50 7.54 -6.59
CA PRO A 77 -2.78 7.28 -7.85
C PRO A 77 -2.63 8.54 -8.73
N ASP A 78 -3.49 9.54 -8.57
CA ASP A 78 -3.46 10.79 -9.34
C ASP A 78 -2.67 11.92 -8.64
N ASP A 79 -2.03 11.63 -7.49
CA ASP A 79 -1.25 12.62 -6.75
C ASP A 79 0.14 12.82 -7.37
N LEU A 80 0.27 13.87 -8.18
CA LEU A 80 1.53 14.25 -8.83
C LEU A 80 2.60 14.76 -7.85
N PHE A 81 2.23 15.09 -6.61
CA PHE A 81 3.16 15.52 -5.55
C PHE A 81 3.56 14.36 -4.64
N ALA A 82 3.01 13.16 -4.85
CA ALA A 82 3.46 11.97 -4.15
C ALA A 82 4.95 11.72 -4.44
N PRO A 83 5.79 11.42 -3.45
CA PRO A 83 7.22 11.20 -3.68
C PRO A 83 7.53 10.15 -4.77
N PRO A 84 6.82 9.02 -4.89
CA PRO A 84 7.03 8.07 -5.99
C PRO A 84 6.81 8.62 -7.41
N ALA A 85 6.11 9.76 -7.57
CA ALA A 85 5.92 10.39 -8.87
C ALA A 85 7.17 11.14 -9.38
N SER A 86 8.16 11.37 -8.52
CA SER A 86 9.40 12.06 -8.88
C SER A 86 10.56 11.08 -9.09
N GLY A 87 11.28 11.19 -10.22
CA GLY A 87 12.49 10.40 -10.47
C GLY A 87 13.67 10.70 -9.52
N SER A 88 13.63 11.83 -8.80
CA SER A 88 14.64 12.15 -7.77
C SER A 88 14.39 11.42 -6.45
N PHE A 89 13.20 10.86 -6.25
CA PHE A 89 12.86 10.11 -5.05
C PHE A 89 13.50 8.72 -5.08
N ARG A 90 14.51 8.52 -4.24
CA ARG A 90 15.17 7.22 -4.08
C ARG A 90 14.39 6.35 -3.10
N HIS A 91 14.09 5.13 -3.54
CA HIS A 91 13.49 4.05 -2.75
C HIS A 91 14.21 2.73 -3.01
N ASP A 92 14.08 1.77 -2.10
CA ASP A 92 14.83 0.51 -2.13
C ASP A 92 14.13 -0.58 -2.97
N GLY A 93 12.86 -0.37 -3.29
CA GLY A 93 12.09 -1.28 -4.13
C GLY A 93 10.64 -0.85 -4.30
N MET A 94 9.94 -1.53 -5.21
CA MET A 94 8.51 -1.38 -5.44
C MET A 94 7.87 -2.76 -5.58
N VAL A 95 6.69 -2.94 -4.99
CA VAL A 95 5.87 -4.15 -5.14
C VAL A 95 4.45 -3.77 -5.48
N ILE A 96 3.85 -4.45 -6.45
CA ILE A 96 2.42 -4.35 -6.78
C ILE A 96 1.75 -5.68 -6.39
N ALA A 97 0.91 -5.67 -5.36
CA ALA A 97 0.31 -6.89 -4.81
C ALA A 97 -1.13 -6.64 -4.31
N PRO A 98 -2.16 -7.14 -5.01
CA PRO A 98 -2.11 -7.81 -6.31
C PRO A 98 -1.91 -6.81 -7.47
N CYS A 99 -1.38 -7.32 -8.59
CA CYS A 99 -1.20 -6.58 -9.86
C CYS A 99 -2.25 -7.03 -10.89
N SER A 100 -3.10 -6.12 -11.34
CA SER A 100 -4.08 -6.39 -12.38
C SER A 100 -3.44 -6.40 -13.76
N MET A 101 -4.03 -7.16 -14.70
CA MET A 101 -3.55 -7.19 -16.08
C MET A 101 -3.59 -5.81 -16.75
N LYS A 102 -4.54 -4.94 -16.36
CA LYS A 102 -4.58 -3.54 -16.83
C LYS A 102 -3.39 -2.71 -16.34
N THR A 103 -2.84 -3.01 -15.16
CA THR A 103 -1.65 -2.31 -14.65
C THR A 103 -0.36 -2.87 -15.24
N LEU A 104 -0.36 -4.17 -15.56
CA LEU A 104 0.80 -4.86 -16.14
C LEU A 104 1.03 -4.50 -17.63
N GLY A 105 -0.05 -4.39 -18.39
CA GLY A 105 -0.04 -4.20 -19.84
C GLY A 105 0.03 -2.76 -20.32
#